data_AF-A0AAW2MZN4-F1
#
_entry.id   AF-A0AAW2MZN4-F1
#
_cell.length_a   1.000
_cell.length_b   1.000
_cell.length_c   1.000
_cell.angle_alpha   90.00
_cell.angle_beta   90.00
_cell.angle_gamma   90.00
#
_symmetry.space_group_name_H-M   'P 1'
#
loop_
_entity.id
_entity.type
_entity.pdbx_description
1 polymer ?
#
loop_
_entity_poly.entity_id
_entity_poly.type
_entity_poly.pdbx_seq_one_letter_code
_entity_poly.pdbx_strand_id
1 'polypeptide(L)'
;MRILIKVLEDGVLDPKLHRVYFPSPMHYAGPTEVQWHAKARINAGANFYIVGRDPAGMGHPTEKRDLYDPDHGKKVLTKKMAFFDPSRAKDFLFISGTKMRTYARTGENPPDGFMCPGGWEVLVKYYESLQAEDSTLKQTVAA
;
A
#
# COMPACT_ATOMS: atom_id res chain seq x y z
N MET A 1 4.29 7.39 -8.00
CA MET A 1 4.56 8.80 -7.63
C MET A 1 3.36 9.72 -7.85
N ARG A 2 2.64 9.63 -8.98
CA ARG A 2 1.49 10.50 -9.31
C ARG A 2 0.38 10.53 -8.23
N ILE A 3 0.03 9.36 -7.65
CA ILE A 3 -0.97 9.29 -6.57
C ILE A 3 -0.54 10.12 -5.35
N LEU A 4 0.73 10.02 -4.92
CA LEU A 4 1.24 10.76 -3.75
C LEU A 4 1.24 12.28 -3.97
N ILE A 5 1.43 12.72 -5.22
CA ILE A 5 1.32 14.14 -5.57
C ILE A 5 -0.11 14.61 -5.30
N LYS A 6 -1.12 13.85 -5.75
CA LYS A 6 -2.53 14.18 -5.53
C LYS A 6 -2.93 14.17 -4.05
N VAL A 7 -2.40 13.23 -3.26
CA VAL A 7 -2.62 13.21 -1.80
C VAL A 7 -2.18 14.51 -1.12
N LEU A 8 -1.11 15.14 -1.60
CA LEU A 8 -0.63 16.42 -1.07
C LEU A 8 -1.41 17.61 -1.63
N GLU A 9 -1.74 17.59 -2.93
CA GLU A 9 -2.57 18.63 -3.57
C GLU A 9 -3.97 18.70 -2.96
N ASP A 10 -4.58 17.55 -2.65
CA ASP A 10 -5.90 17.43 -2.03
C ASP A 10 -5.85 17.69 -0.50
N GLY A 11 -4.69 18.05 0.04
CA GLY A 11 -4.54 18.45 1.45
C GLY A 11 -4.68 17.32 2.47
N VAL A 12 -4.63 16.05 2.04
CA VAL A 12 -4.67 14.90 2.97
C VAL A 12 -3.41 14.81 3.81
N LEU A 13 -2.27 15.22 3.24
CA LEU A 13 -0.99 15.33 3.93
C LEU A 13 -0.45 16.77 3.78
N ASP A 14 0.31 17.23 4.77
CA ASP A 14 0.92 18.57 4.75
C ASP A 14 1.89 18.71 3.56
N PRO A 15 1.72 19.71 2.67
CA PRO A 15 2.61 19.93 1.52
C PRO A 15 4.07 20.19 1.89
N LYS A 16 4.39 20.54 3.15
CA LYS A 16 5.77 20.70 3.64
C LYS A 16 6.51 19.38 3.84
N LEU A 17 5.83 18.24 3.71
CA LEU A 17 6.46 16.92 3.80
C LEU A 17 7.46 16.70 2.65
N HIS A 18 8.68 16.31 3.02
CA HIS A 18 9.71 15.96 2.05
C HIS A 18 9.45 14.58 1.46
N ARG A 19 9.42 14.49 0.12
CA ARG A 19 9.29 13.23 -0.61
C ARG A 19 10.64 12.82 -1.16
N VAL A 20 11.07 11.62 -0.82
CA VAL A 20 12.33 11.04 -1.32
C VAL A 20 12.10 9.62 -1.79
N TYR A 21 12.84 9.20 -2.81
CA TYR A 21 12.84 7.82 -3.27
C TYR A 21 13.84 7.01 -2.45
N PHE A 22 13.41 5.88 -1.89
CA PHE A 22 14.31 4.93 -1.24
C PHE A 22 14.75 3.88 -2.27
N PRO A 23 16.02 3.84 -2.69
CA PRO A 23 16.45 3.08 -3.86
C PRO A 23 16.65 1.58 -3.62
N SER A 24 16.43 1.09 -2.41
CA SER A 24 16.66 -0.32 -2.07
C SER A 24 15.60 -1.22 -2.73
N PRO A 25 15.98 -2.41 -3.25
CA PRO A 25 15.03 -3.42 -3.68
C PRO A 25 14.10 -3.86 -2.54
N MET A 26 12.84 -4.18 -2.87
CA MET A 26 11.87 -4.76 -1.95
C MET A 26 11.98 -6.29 -1.96
N HIS A 27 12.28 -6.90 -0.81
CA HIS A 27 12.50 -8.35 -0.70
C HIS A 27 11.24 -9.12 -0.29
N TYR A 28 10.25 -8.43 0.26
CA TYR A 28 9.06 -9.02 0.89
C TYR A 28 9.41 -10.00 2.02
N ALA A 29 10.46 -9.67 2.79
CA ALA A 29 11.01 -10.53 3.85
C ALA A 29 10.52 -10.16 5.27
N GLY A 30 9.37 -9.49 5.36
CA GLY A 30 8.60 -9.30 6.60
C GLY A 30 9.41 -8.72 7.77
N PRO A 31 9.37 -9.35 8.96
CA PRO A 31 10.05 -8.86 10.16
C PRO A 31 11.58 -8.69 10.03
N THR A 32 12.22 -9.38 9.10
CA THR A 32 13.65 -9.21 8.82
C THR A 32 13.88 -7.94 8.02
N GLU A 33 13.10 -7.73 6.96
CA GLU A 33 13.26 -6.57 6.09
C GLU A 33 12.84 -5.25 6.75
N VAL A 34 11.84 -5.27 7.64
CA VAL A 34 11.41 -4.04 8.32
C VAL A 34 12.52 -3.43 9.20
N GLN A 35 13.46 -4.24 9.68
CA GLN A 35 14.64 -3.75 10.40
C GLN A 35 15.56 -2.97 9.46
N TRP A 36 15.78 -3.47 8.24
CA TRP A 36 16.54 -2.75 7.21
C TRP A 36 15.86 -1.44 6.84
N HIS A 37 14.54 -1.46 6.61
CA HIS A 37 13.78 -0.26 6.31
C HIS A 37 13.89 0.78 7.42
N ALA A 38 13.80 0.38 8.69
CA ALA A 38 13.96 1.29 9.83
C ALA A 38 15.39 1.83 9.93
N LYS A 39 16.41 0.97 9.84
CA LYS A 39 17.83 1.35 9.92
C LYS A 39 18.22 2.35 8.83
N ALA A 40 17.72 2.16 7.60
CA ALA A 40 17.98 3.08 6.50
C ALA A 40 17.43 4.49 6.77
N ARG A 41 16.26 4.61 7.42
CA ARG A 41 15.68 5.91 7.78
C ARG A 41 16.41 6.55 8.95
N ILE A 42 16.82 5.77 9.94
CA ILE A 42 17.69 6.26 11.04
C ILE A 42 18.98 6.85 10.47
N ASN A 43 19.62 6.15 9.53
CA ASN A 43 20.82 6.64 8.84
C ASN A 43 20.57 7.91 8.00
N ALA A 44 19.34 8.11 7.53
CA ALA A 44 18.92 9.33 6.84
C ALA A 44 18.47 10.46 7.79
N GLY A 45 18.63 10.29 9.11
CA GLY A 45 18.31 11.29 10.12
C GLY A 45 16.88 11.23 10.70
N ALA A 46 16.13 10.16 10.45
CA ALA A 46 14.80 10.00 11.06
C ALA A 46 14.90 9.63 12.53
N ASN A 47 14.24 10.41 13.39
CA ASN A 47 14.16 10.16 14.84
C ASN A 47 12.98 9.25 15.23
N PHE A 48 11.99 9.13 14.36
CA PHE A 48 10.80 8.31 14.54
C PHE A 48 10.55 7.47 13.29
N TYR A 49 10.03 6.26 13.48
CA TYR A 49 9.71 5.34 12.39
C TYR A 49 8.29 4.78 12.57
N ILE A 50 7.44 4.97 11.56
CA ILE A 50 6.05 4.48 11.57
C ILE A 50 6.06 3.02 11.09
N VAL A 51 5.46 2.13 11.87
CA VAL A 51 5.30 0.70 11.52
C VAL A 51 3.87 0.24 11.75
N GLY A 52 3.26 -0.37 10.72
CA GLY A 52 1.89 -0.88 10.73
C GLY A 52 1.79 -2.40 10.91
N ARG A 53 0.65 -2.97 10.53
CA ARG A 53 0.42 -4.42 10.43
C ARG A 53 1.21 -5.00 9.24
N ASP A 54 1.77 -6.19 9.42
CA ASP A 54 2.48 -6.99 8.41
C ASP A 54 3.46 -6.18 7.53
N PRO A 55 4.39 -5.43 8.15
CA PRO A 55 5.30 -4.59 7.39
C PRO A 55 6.25 -5.45 6.56
N ALA A 56 6.39 -5.11 5.27
CA ALA A 56 7.16 -5.86 4.29
C ALA A 56 6.72 -7.33 4.11
N GLY A 57 5.50 -7.68 4.53
CA GLY A 57 4.93 -9.01 4.31
C GLY A 57 4.24 -9.16 2.96
N MET A 58 3.82 -10.39 2.68
CA MET A 58 3.02 -10.76 1.53
C MET A 58 2.23 -12.05 1.82
N GLY A 59 1.26 -12.38 0.97
CA GLY A 59 0.58 -13.67 1.02
C GLY A 59 1.54 -14.82 0.68
N HIS A 60 1.36 -15.99 1.29
CA HIS A 60 2.14 -17.18 0.96
C HIS A 60 1.89 -17.56 -0.51
N PRO A 61 2.94 -17.88 -1.29
CA PRO A 61 2.78 -18.10 -2.74
C PRO A 61 1.89 -19.31 -3.08
N THR A 62 1.84 -20.31 -2.20
CA THR A 62 1.11 -21.57 -2.42
C THR A 62 0.01 -21.83 -1.40
N GLU A 63 0.02 -21.16 -0.25
CA GLU A 63 -0.91 -21.44 0.84
C GLU A 63 -1.86 -20.27 1.02
N LYS A 64 -3.09 -20.52 1.45
CA LYS A 64 -4.09 -19.47 1.68
C LYS A 64 -3.92 -18.82 3.06
N ARG A 65 -2.73 -18.27 3.32
CA ARG A 65 -2.38 -17.55 4.54
C ARG A 65 -1.35 -16.45 4.27
N ASP A 66 -1.17 -15.57 5.23
CA ASP A 66 -0.05 -14.61 5.22
C ASP A 66 1.28 -15.37 5.42
N LEU A 67 2.36 -14.86 4.82
CA LEU A 67 3.70 -15.45 4.94
C LEU A 67 4.28 -15.26 6.35
N TYR A 68 3.92 -14.15 7.01
CA TYR A 68 4.37 -13.78 8.35
C TYR A 68 3.19 -13.51 9.28
N ASP A 69 3.42 -13.64 10.58
CA ASP A 69 2.47 -13.14 11.57
C ASP A 69 2.40 -11.60 11.48
N PRO A 70 1.19 -11.01 11.40
CA PRO A 70 1.02 -9.58 11.13
C PRO A 70 1.56 -8.65 12.23
N ASP A 71 1.85 -9.15 13.42
CA ASP A 71 2.39 -8.39 14.53
C ASP A 71 3.90 -8.55 14.71
N HIS A 72 4.53 -9.51 14.04
CA HIS A 72 5.96 -9.78 14.22
C HIS A 72 6.83 -8.57 13.88
N GLY A 73 6.57 -7.86 12.78
CA GLY A 73 7.36 -6.68 12.43
C GLY A 73 7.30 -5.56 13.49
N LYS A 74 6.12 -5.35 14.10
CA LYS A 74 5.97 -4.38 15.21
C LYS A 74 6.62 -4.86 16.50
N LYS A 75 6.54 -6.16 16.80
CA LYS A 75 7.16 -6.76 17.99
C LYS A 75 8.68 -6.65 17.93
N VAL A 76 9.26 -6.88 16.74
CA VAL A 76 10.71 -6.77 16.50
C VAL A 76 11.22 -5.33 16.64
N LEU A 77 10.44 -4.32 16.25
CA LEU A 77 10.92 -2.92 16.28
C LEU A 77 10.75 -2.19 17.63
N THR A 78 9.98 -2.71 18.58
CA THR A 78 9.73 -2.20 19.97
C THR A 78 9.25 -0.73 20.13
N LYS A 79 8.27 -0.53 21.04
CA LYS A 79 7.44 0.67 21.31
C LYS A 79 6.38 0.99 20.24
N LYS A 80 5.10 1.01 20.67
CA LYS A 80 3.93 1.03 19.78
C LYS A 80 2.96 2.15 20.14
N MET A 81 2.29 2.68 19.12
CA MET A 81 0.89 3.11 19.21
C MET A 81 0.05 2.03 18.52
N ALA A 82 -1.05 1.60 19.13
CA ALA A 82 -1.98 0.64 18.54
C ALA A 82 -3.33 1.31 18.32
N PHE A 83 -3.82 1.32 17.07
CA PHE A 83 -5.07 1.97 16.68
C PHE A 83 -6.22 0.99 16.38
N PHE A 84 -5.95 -0.33 16.32
CA PHE A 84 -6.97 -1.32 15.95
C PHE A 84 -7.51 -2.07 17.18
N ASP A 85 -8.82 -1.95 17.41
CA ASP A 85 -9.58 -2.67 18.44
C ASP A 85 -10.35 -3.85 17.81
N PRO A 86 -9.96 -5.11 18.09
CA PRO A 86 -10.62 -6.29 17.54
C PRO A 86 -12.10 -6.44 17.94
N SER A 87 -12.52 -5.85 19.07
CA SER A 87 -13.91 -5.95 19.55
C SER A 87 -14.90 -5.29 18.57
N ARG A 88 -14.41 -4.35 17.76
CA ARG A 88 -15.19 -3.60 16.78
C ARG A 88 -14.96 -4.07 15.35
N ALA A 89 -14.39 -5.26 15.13
CA ALA A 89 -14.03 -5.74 13.78
C ALA A 89 -15.17 -5.67 12.74
N LYS A 90 -16.44 -5.77 13.19
CA LYS A 90 -17.64 -5.68 12.33
C LYS A 90 -17.89 -4.27 11.77
N ASP A 91 -17.35 -3.25 12.42
CA ASP A 91 -17.49 -1.85 12.00
C ASP A 91 -16.56 -1.50 10.83
N PHE A 92 -15.62 -2.39 10.48
CA PHE A 92 -14.57 -2.12 9.51
C PHE A 92 -14.79 -2.85 8.19
N LEU A 93 -14.72 -2.10 7.09
CA LEU A 93 -14.62 -2.66 5.75
C LEU A 93 -13.14 -2.78 5.34
N PHE A 94 -12.67 -4.01 5.13
CA PHE A 94 -11.33 -4.25 4.62
C PHE A 94 -11.31 -4.17 3.09
N ILE A 95 -10.54 -3.22 2.55
CA ILE A 95 -10.37 -3.05 1.11
C ILE A 95 -8.94 -3.45 0.74
N SER A 96 -8.80 -4.66 0.20
CA SER A 96 -7.51 -5.19 -0.27
C SER A 96 -7.12 -4.60 -1.62
N GLY A 97 -5.85 -4.71 -2.01
CA GLY A 97 -5.42 -4.31 -3.35
C GLY A 97 -6.18 -5.03 -4.47
N THR A 98 -6.58 -6.29 -4.27
CA THR A 98 -7.45 -7.01 -5.22
C THR A 98 -8.83 -6.36 -5.32
N LYS A 99 -9.43 -5.98 -4.18
CA LYS A 99 -10.73 -5.30 -4.17
C LYS A 99 -10.66 -3.90 -4.79
N MET A 100 -9.60 -3.14 -4.51
CA MET A 100 -9.33 -1.85 -5.16
C MET A 100 -9.21 -2.00 -6.68
N ARG A 101 -8.51 -3.03 -7.15
CA ARG A 101 -8.42 -3.34 -8.59
C ARG A 101 -9.77 -3.65 -9.20
N THR A 102 -10.62 -4.39 -8.50
CA THR A 102 -11.98 -4.67 -8.97
C THR A 102 -12.76 -3.37 -9.13
N TYR A 103 -12.80 -2.52 -8.10
CA TYR A 103 -13.49 -1.23 -8.16
C TYR A 103 -13.03 -0.38 -9.35
N ALA A 104 -11.72 -0.19 -9.50
CA ALA A 104 -11.17 0.60 -10.60
C ALA A 104 -11.53 0.04 -11.99
N ARG A 105 -11.65 -1.28 -12.14
CA ARG A 105 -11.99 -1.94 -13.41
C ARG A 105 -13.48 -1.98 -13.71
N THR A 106 -14.33 -1.97 -12.69
CA THR A 106 -15.79 -1.97 -12.83
C THR A 106 -16.37 -0.56 -12.88
N GLY A 107 -15.55 0.48 -12.68
CA GLY A 107 -16.01 1.86 -12.57
C GLY A 107 -16.70 2.17 -11.24
N GLU A 108 -16.56 1.30 -10.24
CA GLU A 108 -17.07 1.54 -8.89
C GLU A 108 -16.08 2.38 -8.08
N ASN A 109 -16.60 3.18 -7.15
CA ASN A 109 -15.77 3.96 -6.23
C ASN A 109 -15.69 3.27 -4.86
N PRO A 110 -14.54 3.34 -4.17
CA PRO A 110 -14.46 2.96 -2.76
C PRO A 110 -15.33 3.91 -1.91
N PRO A 111 -15.66 3.52 -0.67
CA PRO A 111 -16.40 4.40 0.24
C PRO A 111 -15.67 5.73 0.45
N ASP A 112 -16.47 6.78 0.67
CA ASP A 112 -15.97 8.12 0.97
C ASP A 112 -14.97 8.10 2.14
N GLY A 113 -13.88 8.85 1.98
CA GLY A 113 -12.80 8.93 2.97
C GLY A 113 -11.76 7.80 2.90
N PHE A 114 -11.95 6.77 2.07
CA PHE A 114 -10.92 5.74 1.87
C PHE A 114 -9.64 6.26 1.20
N MET A 115 -9.80 7.09 0.16
CA MET A 115 -8.71 7.73 -0.59
C MET A 115 -9.18 9.11 -1.09
N CYS A 116 -8.26 10.06 -1.24
CA CYS A 116 -8.60 11.34 -1.86
C CYS A 116 -9.10 11.17 -3.30
N PRO A 117 -10.05 11.99 -3.77
CA PRO A 117 -10.61 11.88 -5.12
C PRO A 117 -9.53 11.97 -6.21
N GLY A 118 -8.58 12.90 -6.10
CA GLY A 118 -7.52 13.05 -7.10
C GLY A 118 -6.56 11.86 -7.11
N GLY A 119 -6.29 11.26 -5.95
CA GLY A 119 -5.50 10.04 -5.84
C GLY A 119 -6.20 8.83 -6.47
N TRP A 120 -7.51 8.71 -6.25
CA TRP A 120 -8.32 7.64 -6.83
C TRP A 120 -8.41 7.74 -8.35
N GLU A 121 -8.61 8.94 -8.90
CA GLU A 121 -8.66 9.17 -10.35
C GLU A 121 -7.38 8.71 -11.05
N VAL A 122 -6.21 8.98 -10.46
CA VAL A 122 -4.92 8.50 -10.98
C VAL A 122 -4.85 6.98 -11.02
N LEU A 123 -5.45 6.31 -10.02
CA LEU A 123 -5.47 4.84 -9.95
C LEU A 123 -6.41 4.24 -11.00
N VAL A 124 -7.60 4.82 -11.20
CA VAL A 124 -8.55 4.40 -12.24
C VAL A 124 -7.90 4.48 -13.62
N LYS A 125 -7.32 5.64 -13.96
CA LYS A 125 -6.61 5.86 -15.24
C LYS A 125 -5.50 4.84 -15.50
N TYR A 126 -4.79 4.42 -14.44
CA TYR A 126 -3.76 3.39 -14.54
C TYR A 126 -4.36 2.01 -14.87
N TYR A 127 -5.46 1.62 -14.22
CA TYR A 127 -6.07 0.32 -14.51
C TYR A 127 -6.81 0.28 -15.85
N GLU A 128 -7.37 1.40 -16.30
CA GLU A 128 -7.91 1.56 -17.66
C GLU A 128 -6.80 1.39 -18.72
N SER A 129 -5.61 1.98 -18.49
CA SER A 129 -4.50 1.83 -19.43
C SER A 129 -4.01 0.40 -19.55
N LEU A 130 -3.96 -0.35 -18.44
CA LEU A 130 -3.62 -1.78 -18.45
C LEU A 130 -4.66 -2.61 -19.23
N GLN A 131 -5.95 -2.31 -19.08
CA GLN A 131 -7.00 -2.99 -19.84
C GLN A 131 -6.89 -2.69 -21.34
N ALA A 132 -6.55 -1.46 -21.70
CA ALA A 132 -6.29 -1.08 -23.08
C ALA A 132 -5.09 -1.85 -23.66
N GLU A 133 -3.95 -1.87 -22.96
CA GLU A 133 -2.76 -2.64 -23.34
C GLU A 133 -3.05 -4.14 -23.52
N ASP A 134 -3.74 -4.76 -22.56
CA ASP A 134 -4.15 -6.17 -22.62
C ASP A 134 -5.06 -6.45 -23.84
N SER A 135 -5.95 -5.51 -24.19
CA SER A 135 -6.86 -5.64 -25.33
C SER A 135 -6.11 -5.54 -26.67
N THR A 136 -5.14 -4.63 -26.78
CA THR A 136 -4.29 -4.46 -27.96
C THR A 136 -3.42 -5.69 -28.17
N LEU A 137 -2.77 -6.19 -27.10
CA LEU A 137 -1.96 -7.40 -27.18
C LEU A 137 -2.79 -8.57 -27.70
N LYS A 138 -3.98 -8.83 -27.14
CA LYS A 138 -4.87 -9.91 -27.59
C LYS A 138 -5.27 -9.79 -29.06
N GLN A 139 -5.50 -8.58 -29.58
CA GLN A 139 -5.79 -8.37 -31.00
C GLN A 139 -4.58 -8.65 -31.88
N THR A 140 -3.37 -8.30 -31.44
CA THR A 140 -2.14 -8.57 -32.19
C THR A 140 -1.75 -10.05 -32.23
N VAL A 141 -2.00 -10.83 -31.17
CA VAL A 141 -1.70 -12.29 -31.17
C VAL A 141 -2.78 -13.13 -31.88
N ALA A 142 -3.96 -12.57 -32.12
CA ALA A 142 -5.07 -13.24 -32.79
C ALA A 142 -5.14 -12.99 -34.30
N ALA A 143 -4.25 -12.15 -34.84
CA ALA A 143 -4.08 -11.84 -36.26
C ALA A 143 -2.87 -12.59 -36.83
#